data_AF-K8ERC3-F1
#
_entry.id   AF-K8ERC3-F1
#
_cell.length_a   1.000
_cell.length_b   1.000
_cell.length_c   1.000
_cell.angle_alpha   90.00
_cell.angle_beta   90.00
_cell.angle_gamma   90.00
#
_symmetry.space_group_name_H-M   'P 1'
#
loop_
_entity.id
_entity.type
_entity.pdbx_description
1 polymer ?
#
loop_
_entity_poly.entity_id
_entity_poly.type
_entity_poly.pdbx_seq_one_letter_code
_entity_poly.pdbx_strand_id
1 'polypeptide(L)'
;MSIYLNKLTIENLRSIHSNIPLKLDFSNINTTVLDGPNGYGKSTIFDAIELLISGKIEHFKKDIQNRGSVDLDQIANNKNKLTCITGEFKRKDGTCFNIIREIDWTKPETKRQTIKIDDNQQNEYVQFTGNLFELLGISKEIFEVGMYVSQSDSLKFLQNKYGNRKKSLLVF
;
A
#
# COMPACT_ATOMS: atom_id res chain seq x y z
N MET A 1 18.94 1.51 -5.54
CA MET A 1 18.17 2.37 -6.47
C MET A 1 17.22 3.19 -5.61
N SER A 2 17.13 4.51 -5.77
CA SER A 2 16.21 5.34 -4.97
C SER A 2 14.93 5.59 -5.76
N ILE A 3 13.79 5.23 -5.17
CA ILE A 3 12.45 5.39 -5.74
C ILE A 3 11.60 6.17 -4.73
N TYR A 4 10.78 7.09 -5.21
CA TYR A 4 9.92 7.95 -4.41
C TYR A 4 8.47 7.83 -4.88
N LEU A 5 7.52 7.82 -3.96
CA LEU A 5 6.10 7.94 -4.29
C LEU A 5 5.80 9.42 -4.59
N ASN A 6 5.50 9.75 -5.84
CA ASN A 6 5.26 11.10 -6.30
C ASN A 6 3.78 11.50 -6.20
N LYS A 7 2.87 10.57 -6.51
CA LYS A 7 1.42 10.77 -6.38
C LYS A 7 0.73 9.50 -5.92
N LEU A 8 -0.38 9.65 -5.23
CA LEU A 8 -1.27 8.55 -4.84
C LEU A 8 -2.71 8.90 -5.21
N THR A 9 -3.36 8.01 -5.96
CA THR A 9 -4.80 8.07 -6.23
C THR A 9 -5.49 6.86 -5.61
N ILE A 10 -6.56 7.10 -4.86
CA ILE A 10 -7.32 6.06 -4.16
C ILE A 10 -8.78 6.15 -4.58
N GLU A 11 -9.35 5.00 -4.95
CA GLU A 11 -10.75 4.88 -5.38
C GLU A 11 -11.43 3.73 -4.64
N ASN A 12 -12.68 3.97 -4.22
CA ASN A 12 -13.55 2.96 -3.63
C ASN A 12 -12.97 2.28 -2.37
N LEU A 13 -12.30 3.02 -1.48
CA LEU A 13 -11.68 2.52 -0.26
C LEU A 13 -12.23 3.22 0.99
N ARG A 14 -12.88 2.48 1.88
CA ARG A 14 -13.55 2.92 3.11
C ARG A 14 -14.55 4.05 2.83
N SER A 15 -14.24 5.27 3.26
CA SER A 15 -15.09 6.45 3.02
C SER A 15 -14.83 7.12 1.65
N ILE A 16 -13.83 6.67 0.90
CA ILE A 16 -13.49 7.22 -0.42
C ILE A 16 -14.38 6.55 -1.47
N HIS A 17 -15.24 7.33 -2.10
CA HIS A 17 -16.17 6.84 -3.12
C HIS A 17 -15.48 6.65 -4.47
N SER A 18 -15.97 5.70 -5.28
CA SER A 18 -15.40 5.43 -6.61
C SER A 18 -15.51 6.62 -7.58
N ASN A 19 -16.54 7.47 -7.41
CA ASN A 19 -16.80 8.61 -8.29
C ASN A 19 -16.07 9.89 -7.86
N ILE A 20 -15.47 9.89 -6.66
CA ILE A 20 -14.71 11.02 -6.13
C ILE A 20 -13.38 10.44 -5.59
N PRO A 21 -12.42 10.13 -6.49
CA PRO A 21 -11.11 9.62 -6.09
C PRO A 21 -10.38 10.60 -5.17
N LEU A 22 -9.73 10.09 -4.12
CA LEU A 22 -8.78 10.88 -3.35
C LEU A 22 -7.46 10.93 -4.11
N LYS A 23 -6.98 12.14 -4.42
CA LYS A 23 -5.70 12.37 -5.11
C LYS A 23 -4.77 13.13 -4.18
N LEU A 24 -3.58 12.58 -3.97
CA LEU A 24 -2.51 13.19 -3.17
C LEU A 24 -1.29 13.38 -4.07
N ASP A 25 -0.73 14.58 -4.06
CA ASP A 25 0.47 14.94 -4.79
C ASP A 25 1.60 15.22 -3.79
N PHE A 26 2.65 14.42 -3.87
CA PHE A 26 3.87 14.52 -3.06
C PHE A 26 5.04 15.05 -3.87
N SER A 27 4.81 15.53 -5.10
CA SER A 27 5.88 15.97 -5.98
C SER A 27 6.64 17.15 -5.41
N ASN A 28 7.96 17.02 -5.39
CA ASN A 28 8.89 18.00 -4.82
C ASN A 28 8.65 18.30 -3.32
N ILE A 29 7.97 17.41 -2.60
CA ILE A 29 7.72 17.50 -1.16
C ILE A 29 8.53 16.43 -0.45
N ASN A 30 9.36 16.83 0.52
CA ASN A 30 10.16 15.90 1.32
C ASN A 30 9.46 15.41 2.59
N THR A 31 8.40 16.11 3.02
CA THR A 31 7.68 15.78 4.25
C THR A 31 6.21 16.16 4.10
N THR A 32 5.34 15.17 4.31
CA THR A 32 3.89 15.35 4.31
C THR A 32 3.36 15.00 5.69
N VAL A 33 2.53 15.89 6.25
CA VAL A 33 1.85 15.66 7.53
C VAL A 33 0.35 15.51 7.26
N LEU A 34 -0.23 14.42 7.76
CA LEU A 34 -1.67 14.18 7.71
C LEU A 34 -2.27 14.51 9.09
N ASP A 35 -3.05 15.58 9.16
CA ASP A 35 -3.73 16.01 10.38
C ASP A 35 -5.27 15.93 10.22
N GLY A 36 -5.96 15.75 11.34
CA GLY A 36 -7.43 15.73 11.41
C GLY A 36 -7.97 14.90 12.57
N PRO A 37 -9.28 14.94 12.84
CA PRO A 37 -9.90 14.17 13.92
C PRO A 37 -9.78 12.64 13.74
N ASN A 38 -10.11 11.90 14.80
CA ASN A 38 -10.26 10.44 14.72
C ASN A 38 -11.38 10.07 13.74
N GLY A 39 -11.14 9.06 12.90
CA GLY A 39 -12.10 8.63 11.87
C GLY A 39 -12.06 9.43 10.57
N TYR A 40 -11.23 10.48 10.45
CA TYR A 40 -11.14 11.33 9.25
C TYR A 40 -10.41 10.68 8.05
N GLY A 41 -10.03 9.41 8.15
CA GLY A 41 -9.42 8.66 7.05
C GLY A 41 -7.89 8.74 6.93
N LYS A 42 -7.18 9.27 7.95
CA LYS A 42 -5.70 9.29 7.96
C LYS A 42 -5.12 7.89 7.76
N SER A 43 -5.56 6.92 8.57
CA SER A 43 -5.12 5.52 8.45
C SER A 43 -5.54 4.89 7.12
N THR A 44 -6.63 5.33 6.49
CA THR A 44 -7.04 4.87 5.15
C THR A 44 -5.97 5.15 4.09
N ILE A 45 -5.27 6.28 4.19
CA ILE A 45 -4.18 6.63 3.26
C ILE A 45 -2.99 5.68 3.46
N PHE A 46 -2.63 5.38 4.72
CA PHE A 46 -1.59 4.41 5.04
C PHE A 46 -1.97 2.99 4.57
N ASP A 47 -3.21 2.55 4.84
CA ASP A 47 -3.74 1.28 4.36
C ASP A 47 -3.66 1.16 2.84
N ALA A 48 -3.94 2.25 2.12
CA ALA A 48 -3.86 2.26 0.66
C ALA A 48 -2.43 2.07 0.17
N ILE A 49 -1.45 2.72 0.79
CA ILE A 49 -0.02 2.54 0.45
C ILE A 49 0.42 1.10 0.78
N GLU A 50 0.01 0.57 1.92
CA GLU A 50 0.31 -0.80 2.33
C GLU A 50 -0.30 -1.83 1.37
N LEU A 51 -1.57 -1.64 0.98
CA LEU A 51 -2.24 -2.46 -0.02
C LEU A 51 -1.54 -2.36 -1.36
N LEU A 52 -1.23 -1.16 -1.85
CA LEU A 52 -0.58 -0.95 -3.14
C LEU A 52 0.70 -1.80 -3.25
N ILE A 53 1.56 -1.76 -2.24
CA ILE A 53 2.88 -2.40 -2.25
C ILE A 53 2.80 -3.89 -1.86
N SER A 54 2.13 -4.22 -0.76
CA SER A 54 2.16 -5.58 -0.20
C SER A 54 0.97 -6.46 -0.62
N GLY A 55 -0.13 -5.86 -1.09
CA GLY A 55 -1.40 -6.54 -1.35
C GLY A 55 -2.14 -6.99 -0.10
N LYS A 56 -1.67 -6.62 1.10
CA LYS A 56 -2.25 -6.98 2.39
C LYS A 56 -2.27 -5.77 3.31
N ILE A 57 -2.98 -5.92 4.41
CA ILE A 57 -2.94 -4.99 5.54
C ILE A 57 -2.65 -5.84 6.77
N GLU A 58 -1.46 -5.67 7.35
CA GLU A 58 -0.89 -6.51 8.39
C GLU A 58 -1.73 -6.54 9.67
N HIS A 59 -2.30 -5.41 10.07
CA HIS A 59 -3.03 -5.28 11.34
C HIS A 59 -4.43 -5.94 11.34
N PHE A 60 -4.89 -6.43 10.18
CA PHE A 60 -6.06 -7.32 10.10
C PHE A 60 -5.71 -8.81 10.33
N LYS A 61 -4.45 -9.15 10.62
CA LYS A 61 -4.08 -10.53 10.99
C LYS A 61 -4.85 -10.99 12.24
N LYS A 62 -5.50 -12.15 12.09
CA LYS A 62 -6.47 -12.78 13.02
C LYS A 62 -5.97 -12.97 14.44
N ASP A 63 -4.66 -12.99 14.66
CA ASP A 63 -4.08 -13.37 15.96
C ASP A 63 -4.08 -12.24 17.01
N ILE A 64 -4.44 -11.00 16.63
CA ILE A 64 -4.34 -9.83 17.52
C ILE A 64 -5.72 -9.36 18.04
N GLN A 65 -6.83 -9.82 17.49
CA GLN A 65 -8.15 -9.25 17.82
C GLN A 65 -9.17 -10.32 18.25
N ASN A 66 -9.52 -10.34 19.54
CA ASN A 66 -10.76 -10.91 20.08
C ASN A 66 -12.03 -10.15 19.61
N ARG A 67 -11.90 -9.31 18.57
CA ARG A 67 -12.99 -8.60 17.89
C ARG A 67 -12.98 -9.16 16.48
N GLY A 68 -14.10 -9.76 16.06
CA GLY A 68 -14.22 -10.53 14.82
C GLY A 68 -13.47 -9.90 13.65
N SER A 69 -12.83 -10.75 12.85
CA SER A 69 -12.08 -10.37 11.65
C SER A 69 -12.88 -9.36 10.84
N VAL A 70 -12.39 -8.12 10.75
CA VAL A 70 -12.82 -7.24 9.67
C VAL A 70 -12.24 -7.87 8.42
N ASP A 71 -13.07 -8.65 7.72
CA ASP A 71 -12.70 -9.18 6.42
C ASP A 71 -12.28 -7.99 5.56
N LEU A 72 -11.18 -8.13 4.82
CA LEU A 72 -10.70 -7.11 3.90
C LEU A 72 -11.84 -6.58 3.02
N ASP A 73 -12.87 -7.38 2.72
CA ASP A 73 -14.06 -7.00 1.98
C ASP A 73 -14.89 -5.85 2.61
N GLN A 74 -14.72 -5.58 3.90
CA GLN A 74 -15.35 -4.44 4.59
C GLN A 74 -14.62 -3.12 4.35
N ILE A 75 -13.44 -3.14 3.72
CA ILE A 75 -12.70 -1.91 3.39
C ILE A 75 -13.15 -1.33 2.04
N ALA A 76 -13.94 -2.04 1.24
CA ALA A 76 -14.53 -1.49 0.02
C ALA A 76 -15.61 -0.45 0.37
N ASN A 77 -15.61 0.72 -0.28
CA ASN A 77 -16.74 1.65 -0.14
C ASN A 77 -18.02 1.05 -0.78
N ASN A 78 -17.87 0.41 -1.94
CA ASN A 78 -18.89 -0.33 -2.64
C ASN A 78 -18.31 -1.66 -3.16
N LYS A 79 -18.81 -2.78 -2.65
CA LYS A 79 -18.33 -4.13 -2.99
C LYS A 79 -18.54 -4.52 -4.46
N ASN A 80 -19.50 -3.88 -5.13
CA ASN A 80 -19.80 -4.13 -6.55
C ASN A 80 -18.94 -3.31 -7.51
N LYS A 81 -17.99 -2.53 -6.98
CA LYS A 81 -17.03 -1.76 -7.76
C LYS A 81 -15.61 -2.17 -7.40
N LEU A 82 -14.69 -2.01 -8.37
CA LEU A 82 -13.27 -2.21 -8.12
C LEU A 82 -12.76 -1.16 -7.14
N THR A 83 -11.91 -1.58 -6.20
CA THR A 83 -11.01 -0.67 -5.49
C THR A 83 -9.74 -0.53 -6.31
N CYS A 84 -9.39 0.71 -6.65
CA CYS A 84 -8.20 1.02 -7.43
C CYS A 84 -7.29 1.90 -6.58
N ILE A 85 -6.03 1.50 -6.45
CA ILE A 85 -4.99 2.28 -5.81
C ILE A 85 -3.87 2.45 -6.81
N THR A 86 -3.56 3.70 -7.15
CA THR A 86 -2.55 4.05 -8.15
C THR A 86 -1.45 4.88 -7.49
N GLY A 87 -0.22 4.40 -7.56
CA GLY A 87 0.96 5.16 -7.17
C GLY A 87 1.80 5.53 -8.39
N GLU A 88 2.07 6.82 -8.57
CA GLU A 88 3.10 7.30 -9.50
C GLU A 88 4.44 7.30 -8.75
N PHE A 89 5.39 6.49 -9.22
CA PHE A 89 6.71 6.37 -8.61
C PHE A 89 7.75 7.05 -9.50
N LYS A 90 8.62 7.84 -8.87
CA LYS A 90 9.72 8.54 -9.52
C LYS A 90 11.05 7.93 -9.14
N ARG A 91 11.86 7.57 -10.14
CA ARG A 91 13.25 7.12 -9.96
C ARG A 91 14.20 8.32 -9.88
N LYS A 92 15.40 8.10 -9.33
CA LYS A 92 16.42 9.15 -9.21
C LYS A 92 16.88 9.74 -10.55
N ASP A 93 16.81 8.96 -11.63
CA ASP A 93 17.10 9.41 -13.00
C ASP A 93 16.00 10.32 -13.59
N GLY A 94 14.91 10.55 -12.84
CA GLY A 94 13.78 11.38 -13.26
C GLY A 94 12.68 10.62 -14.00
N THR A 95 12.88 9.33 -14.32
CA THR A 95 11.86 8.51 -14.96
C THR A 95 10.72 8.20 -13.98
N CYS A 96 9.50 8.21 -14.49
CA CYS A 96 8.29 7.92 -13.71
C CYS A 96 7.58 6.70 -14.27
N PHE A 97 7.03 5.88 -13.39
CA PHE A 97 6.16 4.77 -13.75
C PHE A 97 5.00 4.68 -12.76
N ASN A 98 3.87 4.18 -13.23
CA ASN A 98 2.67 4.00 -12.44
C ASN A 98 2.52 2.54 -12.05
N ILE A 99 2.18 2.28 -10.78
CA ILE A 99 1.69 0.98 -10.32
C ILE A 99 0.23 1.16 -9.96
N ILE A 100 -0.62 0.31 -10.53
CA ILE A 100 -2.03 0.21 -10.17
C ILE A 100 -2.26 -1.14 -9.52
N ARG A 101 -2.90 -1.13 -8.35
CA ARG A 101 -3.52 -2.31 -7.76
C ARG A 101 -5.03 -2.20 -7.86
N GLU A 102 -5.63 -3.19 -8.50
CA GLU A 102 -7.07 -3.37 -8.59
C GLU A 102 -7.51 -4.51 -7.68
N ILE A 103 -8.60 -4.31 -6.95
CA ILE A 103 -9.20 -5.31 -6.08
C ILE A 103 -10.69 -5.45 -6.41
N ASP A 104 -11.08 -6.65 -6.83
CA ASP A 104 -12.45 -7.05 -7.12
C ASP A 104 -13.06 -7.82 -5.94
N TRP A 105 -13.80 -7.11 -5.10
CA TRP A 105 -14.40 -7.66 -3.88
C TRP A 105 -15.51 -8.68 -4.12
N THR A 106 -15.95 -8.87 -5.37
CA THR A 106 -16.91 -9.92 -5.73
C THR A 106 -16.23 -11.28 -5.95
N LYS A 107 -14.91 -11.29 -6.12
CA LYS A 107 -14.11 -12.49 -6.38
C LYS A 107 -13.50 -13.06 -5.10
N PRO A 108 -13.21 -14.37 -5.07
CA PRO A 108 -12.49 -14.97 -3.96
C PRO A 108 -11.10 -14.36 -3.78
N GLU A 109 -10.59 -14.40 -2.55
CA GLU A 109 -9.31 -13.79 -2.16
C GLU A 109 -8.13 -14.15 -3.08
N THR A 110 -8.10 -15.37 -3.61
CA THR A 110 -7.04 -15.88 -4.49
C THR A 110 -7.03 -15.24 -5.88
N LYS A 111 -8.14 -14.62 -6.31
CA LYS A 111 -8.32 -14.06 -7.66
C LYS A 111 -8.77 -12.61 -7.69
N ARG A 112 -8.99 -11.98 -6.53
CA ARG A 112 -9.53 -10.62 -6.45
C ARG A 112 -8.52 -9.53 -6.80
N GLN A 113 -7.22 -9.78 -6.67
CA GLN A 113 -6.20 -8.74 -6.84
C GLN A 113 -5.46 -8.87 -8.18
N THR A 114 -5.26 -7.73 -8.85
CA THR A 114 -4.45 -7.61 -10.05
C THR A 114 -3.52 -6.40 -9.91
N ILE A 115 -2.31 -6.50 -10.43
CA ILE A 115 -1.37 -5.39 -10.53
C ILE A 115 -1.19 -5.04 -12.00
N LYS A 116 -1.16 -3.75 -12.31
CA LYS A 116 -0.82 -3.23 -13.63
C LYS A 116 0.27 -2.18 -13.51
N ILE A 117 1.14 -2.11 -14.51
CA ILE A 117 2.22 -1.12 -14.58
C ILE A 117 2.14 -0.37 -15.89
N ASP A 118 2.42 0.93 -15.84
CA ASP A 118 2.62 1.78 -17.02
C ASP A 118 3.93 2.57 -16.82
N ASP A 119 4.88 2.40 -17.73
CA ASP A 119 6.18 3.09 -17.70
C ASP A 119 6.17 4.43 -18.45
N ASN A 120 4.98 5.01 -18.69
CA ASN A 120 4.75 6.30 -19.38
C ASN A 120 5.30 6.37 -20.83
N GLN A 121 5.85 5.29 -21.38
CA GLN A 121 6.36 5.25 -22.75
C GLN A 121 5.28 4.84 -23.76
N GLN A 122 4.17 4.23 -23.32
CA GLN A 122 3.14 3.69 -24.20
C GLN A 122 1.68 3.95 -23.75
N ASN A 123 1.44 4.60 -22.59
CA ASN A 123 0.10 4.84 -22.03
C ASN A 123 -0.79 3.57 -21.92
N GLU A 124 -0.19 2.39 -21.97
CA GLU A 124 -0.88 1.11 -21.86
C GLU A 124 -0.46 0.42 -20.57
N TYR A 125 -1.46 0.05 -19.79
CA TYR A 125 -1.28 -0.70 -18.56
C TYR A 125 -1.07 -2.18 -18.86
N VAL A 126 0.11 -2.69 -18.54
CA VAL A 126 0.42 -4.12 -18.70
C VAL A 126 0.22 -4.82 -17.36
N GLN A 127 -0.47 -5.96 -17.37
CA GLN A 127 -0.64 -6.78 -16.17
C GLN A 127 0.72 -7.28 -15.67
N PHE A 128 1.01 -7.04 -14.41
CA PHE A 128 2.26 -7.42 -13.76
C PHE A 128 2.05 -8.63 -12.86
N THR A 129 2.86 -9.67 -13.07
CA THR A 129 2.84 -10.94 -12.31
C THR A 129 4.12 -11.19 -11.52
N GLY A 130 5.10 -10.28 -11.60
CA GLY A 130 6.37 -10.39 -10.90
C GLY A 130 6.30 -9.99 -9.42
N ASN A 131 7.46 -9.93 -8.79
CA ASN A 131 7.59 -9.48 -7.41
C ASN A 131 7.69 -7.95 -7.35
N LEU A 132 6.72 -7.30 -6.70
CA LEU A 132 6.68 -5.84 -6.62
C LEU A 132 7.82 -5.26 -5.77
N PHE A 133 8.29 -6.01 -4.77
CA PHE A 133 9.42 -5.61 -3.93
C PHE A 133 10.72 -5.55 -4.76
N GLU A 134 10.94 -6.54 -5.63
CA GLU A 134 12.07 -6.55 -6.56
C GLU A 134 12.00 -5.38 -7.56
N LEU A 135 10.82 -5.10 -8.12
CA LEU A 135 10.61 -3.96 -9.00
C LEU A 135 10.94 -2.62 -8.30
N LEU A 136 10.51 -2.47 -7.06
CA LEU A 136 10.76 -1.30 -6.24
C LEU A 136 12.20 -1.25 -5.69
N GLY A 137 12.98 -2.31 -5.86
CA GLY A 137 14.35 -2.42 -5.34
C GLY A 137 14.42 -2.35 -3.81
N ILE A 138 13.36 -2.81 -3.12
CA ILE A 138 13.27 -2.84 -1.65
C ILE A 138 12.97 -4.27 -1.20
N SER A 139 13.47 -4.69 -0.04
CA SER A 139 13.03 -5.96 0.54
C SER A 139 11.71 -5.78 1.29
N LYS A 140 10.97 -6.88 1.44
CA LYS A 140 9.73 -6.89 2.22
C LYS A 140 10.00 -6.54 3.69
N GLU A 141 11.10 -7.02 4.24
CA GLU A 141 11.51 -6.76 5.62
C GLU A 141 11.83 -5.27 5.84
N ILE A 142 12.52 -4.62 4.88
CA ILE A 142 12.79 -3.19 4.92
C ILE A 142 11.49 -2.38 4.84
N PHE A 143 10.54 -2.84 4.02
CA PHE A 143 9.23 -2.20 3.93
C PHE A 143 8.49 -2.25 5.28
N GLU A 144 8.38 -3.44 5.89
CA GLU A 144 7.62 -3.67 7.12
C GLU A 144 8.27 -3.06 8.39
N VAL A 145 9.59 -2.88 8.40
CA VAL A 145 10.32 -2.40 9.59
C VAL A 145 10.79 -0.95 9.44
N GLY A 146 11.15 -0.53 8.24
CA GLY A 146 11.88 0.73 8.00
C GLY A 146 11.15 1.77 7.17
N MET A 147 10.22 1.37 6.28
CA MET A 147 9.52 2.33 5.40
C MET A 147 8.06 2.56 5.80
N TYR A 148 7.37 1.51 6.24
CA TYR A 148 5.98 1.57 6.66
C TYR A 148 5.86 1.06 8.09
N VAL A 149 5.39 1.92 8.98
CA VAL A 149 5.13 1.58 10.38
C VAL A 149 3.65 1.82 10.65
N SER A 150 2.89 0.73 10.81
CA SER A 150 1.47 0.84 11.14
C SER A 150 1.29 1.40 12.56
N GLN A 151 0.15 2.06 12.80
CA GLN A 151 -0.16 2.63 14.12
C GLN A 151 -0.17 1.56 15.24
N SER A 152 -0.60 0.33 14.92
CA SER A 152 -0.64 -0.78 15.87
C SER A 152 0.70 -1.49 16.07
N ASP A 153 1.65 -1.34 15.14
CA ASP A 153 2.91 -2.11 15.13
C ASP A 153 4.16 -1.30 15.45
N SER A 154 4.03 -0.03 15.88
CA SER A 154 5.16 0.87 16.14
C SER A 154 6.24 0.32 17.10
N LEU A 155 5.87 -0.59 18.02
CA LEU A 155 6.79 -1.23 18.96
C LEU A 155 7.19 -2.66 18.57
N LYS A 156 6.60 -3.24 17.51
CA LYS A 156 6.75 -4.66 17.14
C LYS A 156 8.19 -5.01 16.83
N PHE A 157 8.92 -4.12 16.17
CA PHE A 157 10.36 -4.31 15.95
C PHE A 157 11.14 -4.32 17.27
N LEU A 158 10.89 -3.34 18.15
CA LEU A 158 11.62 -3.20 19.43
C LEU A 158 11.35 -4.35 20.40
N GLN A 159 10.11 -4.86 20.43
CA GLN A 159 9.68 -5.96 21.29
C GLN A 159 10.15 -7.33 20.80
N ASN A 160 10.65 -7.43 19.56
CA ASN A 160 11.13 -8.70 19.02
C ASN A 160 12.43 -9.17 19.68
N LYS A 161 12.58 -10.50 19.81
CA LYS A 161 13.81 -11.11 20.34
C LYS A 161 15.02 -10.68 19.50
N TYR A 162 16.16 -10.48 20.16
CA TYR A 162 17.40 -9.99 19.51
C TYR A 162 17.78 -10.79 18.26
N GLY A 163 17.70 -12.13 18.30
CA GLY A 163 17.98 -12.97 17.14
C GLY A 163 17.06 -12.72 15.94
N ASN A 164 15.79 -12.40 16.17
CA ASN A 164 14.83 -12.08 15.12
C ASN A 164 15.07 -10.67 14.56
N ARG A 165 15.32 -9.69 15.44
CA ARG A 165 15.73 -8.33 15.02
C ARG A 165 16.98 -8.36 14.13
N LYS A 166 17.99 -9.13 14.54
CA LYS A 166 19.23 -9.29 13.77
C LYS A 166 18.95 -9.87 12.38
N LYS A 167 18.08 -10.89 12.26
CA LYS A 167 17.70 -11.45 10.96
C LYS A 167 17.01 -10.44 10.05
N SER A 168 16.07 -9.65 10.56
CA SER A 168 15.39 -8.59 9.78
C SER A 168 16.34 -7.49 9.29
N LEU A 169 17.46 -7.27 9.99
CA LEU A 169 18.49 -6.31 9.63
C LEU A 169 19.66 -6.92 8.84
N LEU A 170 19.71 -8.24 8.61
CA LEU A 170 20.77 -8.89 7.85
C LEU A 170 20.43 -9.07 6.36
N VAL A 171 19.29 -8.52 5.92
CA VAL A 171 18.81 -8.55 4.53
C VAL A 171 19.22 -7.26 3.77
N PHE A 172 20.17 -6.49 4.30
CA PHE A 172 20.88 -5.42 3.58
C PHE A 172 22.09 -5.98 2.85
#